data_AF-A0A3M2VHJ7-F1
#
_entry.id   AF-A0A3M2VHJ7-F1
#
_cell.length_a   1.000
_cell.length_b   1.000
_cell.length_c   1.000
_cell.angle_alpha   90.00
_cell.angle_beta   90.00
_cell.angle_gamma   90.00
#
_symmetry.space_group_name_H-M   'P 1'
#
loop_
_entity.id
_entity.type
_entity.pdbx_description
1 polymer ?
#
loop_
_entity_poly.entity_id
_entity_poly.type
_entity_poly.pdbx_seq_one_letter_code
_entity_poly.pdbx_strand_id
1 'polypeptide(L)'
;CLSHPRFKRLGDLAAGTLVVYIDRPLTRPVLPEAQPIVAPFALHLDEQRAVLGLAERHGELSSARIQELAAILAEPLRIPAGKAVAQVNGIARNLLGPR
;
A
#
# COMPACT_ATOMS: atom_id res chain seq x y z
N CYS A 1 21.07 -22.53 -21.86
CA CYS A 1 21.96 -21.70 -21.03
C CYS A 1 21.91 -20.26 -21.54
N LEU A 2 21.33 -19.33 -20.77
CA LEU A 2 21.24 -17.91 -21.11
C LEU A 2 22.60 -17.23 -20.83
N SER A 3 23.50 -17.19 -21.81
CA SER A 3 24.78 -16.46 -21.70
C SER A 3 24.72 -15.16 -22.51
N HIS A 4 24.66 -14.03 -21.82
CA HIS A 4 24.93 -12.70 -22.38
C HIS A 4 26.43 -12.61 -22.77
N PRO A 5 26.82 -11.94 -23.88
CA PRO A 5 28.19 -11.92 -24.42
C PRO A 5 29.29 -11.34 -23.50
N ARG A 6 28.94 -10.92 -22.27
CA ARG A 6 29.88 -10.43 -21.25
C ARG A 6 30.18 -11.46 -20.14
N PHE A 7 29.77 -12.72 -20.29
CA PHE A 7 30.03 -13.83 -19.34
C PHE A 7 29.64 -13.57 -17.87
N LYS A 8 28.89 -12.51 -17.57
CA LYS A 8 28.37 -12.25 -16.22
C LYS A 8 27.23 -13.21 -15.94
N ARG A 9 27.37 -14.02 -14.89
CA ARG A 9 26.27 -14.81 -14.37
C ARG A 9 25.22 -13.86 -13.79
N LEU A 10 23.97 -14.31 -13.67
CA LEU A 10 22.89 -13.51 -13.05
C LEU A 10 23.29 -13.06 -11.63
N GLY A 11 24.03 -13.91 -10.90
CA GLY A 11 24.65 -13.57 -9.61
C GLY A 11 25.68 -12.44 -9.68
N ASP A 12 26.44 -12.30 -10.77
CA ASP A 12 27.43 -11.23 -10.94
C ASP A 12 26.75 -9.87 -11.25
N LEU A 13 25.53 -9.89 -11.80
CA LEU A 13 24.71 -8.69 -11.99
C LEU A 13 23.98 -8.29 -10.70
N ALA A 14 23.74 -9.26 -9.82
CA ALA A 14 23.01 -9.12 -8.57
C ALA A 14 23.93 -8.92 -7.34
N ALA A 15 25.23 -8.69 -7.52
CA ALA A 15 26.28 -8.70 -6.48
C ALA A 15 26.14 -7.65 -5.34
N GLY A 16 25.00 -6.95 -5.25
CA GLY A 16 24.61 -6.09 -4.13
C GLY A 16 23.14 -6.23 -3.73
N THR A 17 22.45 -7.31 -4.15
CA THR A 17 21.03 -7.52 -3.90
C THR A 17 20.78 -8.82 -3.14
N LEU A 18 19.91 -8.77 -2.13
CA LEU A 18 19.43 -9.96 -1.43
C LEU A 18 18.34 -10.62 -2.29
N VAL A 19 18.61 -11.84 -2.78
CA VAL A 19 17.63 -12.65 -3.50
C VAL A 19 16.82 -13.46 -2.49
N VAL A 20 15.55 -13.10 -2.30
CA VAL A 20 14.61 -13.88 -1.48
C VAL A 20 13.80 -14.80 -2.39
N TYR A 21 14.03 -16.11 -2.28
CA TYR A 21 13.22 -17.12 -2.94
C TYR A 21 11.97 -17.42 -2.10
N ILE A 22 10.79 -17.38 -2.73
CA ILE A 22 9.51 -17.66 -2.06
C ILE A 22 8.78 -18.71 -2.90
N ASP A 23 8.51 -19.89 -2.32
CA ASP A 23 7.84 -21.02 -2.99
C ASP A 23 6.38 -20.73 -3.39
N ARG A 24 5.74 -19.73 -2.76
CA ARG A 24 4.37 -19.31 -3.09
C ARG A 24 4.33 -17.83 -3.44
N PRO A 25 3.65 -17.44 -4.53
CA PRO A 25 3.49 -16.04 -4.85
C PRO A 25 2.76 -15.33 -3.71
N LEU A 26 3.27 -14.16 -3.30
CA LEU A 26 2.58 -13.31 -2.34
C LEU A 26 1.24 -12.88 -2.94
N THR A 27 0.15 -13.19 -2.24
CA THR A 27 -1.17 -12.65 -2.61
C THR A 27 -1.14 -11.14 -2.38
N ARG A 28 -1.31 -10.36 -3.44
CA ARG A 28 -1.39 -8.91 -3.32
C ARG A 28 -2.63 -8.56 -2.48
N PRO A 29 -2.50 -7.79 -1.39
CA PRO A 29 -3.65 -7.39 -0.62
C PRO A 29 -4.62 -6.59 -1.49
N VAL A 30 -5.92 -6.81 -1.28
CA VAL A 30 -6.98 -6.17 -2.06
C VAL A 30 -7.50 -4.97 -1.26
N LEU A 31 -7.39 -3.78 -1.84
CA LEU A 31 -7.98 -2.58 -1.26
C LEU A 31 -9.50 -2.59 -1.45
N PRO A 32 -10.28 -2.18 -0.43
CA PRO A 32 -11.72 -1.96 -0.54
C PRO A 32 -12.08 -1.10 -1.74
N GLU A 33 -13.23 -1.37 -2.36
CA GLU A 33 -13.79 -0.50 -3.39
C GLU A 33 -14.08 0.89 -2.83
N ALA A 34 -13.49 1.91 -3.44
CA ALA A 34 -13.67 3.32 -3.11
C ALA A 34 -13.33 4.18 -4.33
N GLN A 35 -13.93 5.36 -4.42
CA GLN A 35 -13.53 6.36 -5.40
C GLN A 35 -12.12 6.87 -5.04
N PRO A 36 -11.15 6.89 -5.98
CA PRO A 36 -9.82 7.44 -5.70
C PRO A 36 -9.90 8.92 -5.32
N ILE A 37 -9.21 9.30 -4.25
CA ILE A 37 -9.17 10.67 -3.72
C ILE A 37 -7.72 11.10 -3.54
N VAL A 38 -7.38 12.29 -4.01
CA VAL A 38 -6.07 12.89 -3.78
C VAL A 38 -6.02 13.41 -2.33
N ALA A 39 -4.97 13.05 -1.59
CA ALA A 39 -4.75 13.60 -0.24
C ALA A 39 -4.62 15.13 -0.32
N PRO A 40 -5.13 15.88 0.68
CA PRO A 40 -5.12 17.35 0.64
C PRO A 40 -3.72 17.98 0.74
N PHE A 41 -2.69 17.17 0.99
CA PHE A 41 -1.28 17.55 1.02
C PHE A 41 -0.42 16.33 0.69
N ALA A 42 0.85 16.56 0.39
CA ALA A 42 1.81 15.49 0.12
C ALA A 42 2.09 14.71 1.41
N LEU A 43 1.82 13.40 1.37
CA LEU A 43 2.14 12.48 2.46
C LEU A 43 3.59 12.02 2.37
N HIS A 44 4.28 11.94 3.51
CA HIS A 44 5.57 11.29 3.62
C HIS A 44 5.42 9.78 3.32
N LEU A 45 6.51 9.13 2.90
CA LEU A 45 6.46 7.71 2.50
C LEU A 45 5.88 6.80 3.59
N ASP A 46 6.23 7.04 4.86
CA ASP A 46 5.72 6.22 5.96
C ASP A 46 4.25 6.49 6.28
N GLU A 47 3.76 7.71 6.02
CA GLU A 47 2.33 8.05 6.13
C GLU A 47 1.51 7.39 5.01
N GLN A 48 2.04 7.41 3.77
CA GLN A 48 1.44 6.69 2.65
C GLN A 48 1.32 5.20 2.96
N ARG A 49 2.38 4.59 3.52
CA ARG A 49 2.39 3.20 3.96
C ARG A 49 1.40 2.94 5.08
N ALA A 50 1.24 3.86 6.02
CA ALA A 50 0.25 3.72 7.09
C ALA A 50 -1.18 3.70 6.56
N VAL A 51 -1.50 4.61 5.62
CA VAL A 51 -2.81 4.66 4.94
C VAL A 51 -3.06 3.40 4.12
N LEU A 52 -2.09 2.97 3.31
CA LEU A 52 -2.17 1.73 2.53
C LEU A 52 -2.34 0.52 3.44
N GLY A 53 -1.51 0.37 4.47
CA GLY A 53 -1.55 -0.77 5.37
C GLY A 53 -2.85 -0.88 6.17
N LEU A 54 -3.52 0.23 6.49
CA LEU A 54 -4.87 0.18 7.05
C LEU A 54 -5.88 -0.34 6.03
N ALA A 55 -5.85 0.18 4.80
CA ALA A 55 -6.78 -0.21 3.75
C ALA A 55 -6.56 -1.68 3.30
N GLU A 56 -5.33 -2.16 3.26
CA GLU A 56 -4.99 -3.56 2.95
C GLU A 56 -5.53 -4.54 4.00
N ARG A 57 -5.52 -4.16 5.29
CA ARG A 57 -6.07 -4.97 6.39
C ARG A 57 -7.56 -4.79 6.62
N HIS A 58 -8.26 -4.06 5.76
CA HIS A 58 -9.69 -3.77 5.94
C HIS A 58 -10.54 -5.06 6.01
N GLY A 59 -10.17 -6.11 5.27
CA GLY A 59 -10.87 -7.40 5.34
C GLY A 59 -10.59 -8.23 6.60
N GLU A 60 -9.56 -7.86 7.36
CA GLU A 60 -9.10 -8.60 8.55
C GLU A 60 -9.55 -7.95 9.87
N LEU A 61 -9.92 -6.66 9.83
CA LEU A 61 -10.31 -5.88 10.99
C LEU A 61 -11.85 -5.84 11.14
N SER A 62 -12.31 -5.77 12.39
CA SER A 62 -13.73 -5.53 12.65
C SER A 62 -14.15 -4.14 12.17
N SER A 63 -15.42 -3.98 11.81
CA SER A 63 -15.97 -2.68 11.37
C SER A 63 -15.74 -1.57 12.41
N ALA A 64 -15.94 -1.87 13.69
CA ALA A 64 -15.69 -0.95 14.79
C ALA A 64 -14.21 -0.50 14.86
N ARG A 65 -13.28 -1.45 14.69
CA ARG A 65 -11.84 -1.13 14.69
C ARG A 65 -11.44 -0.28 13.49
N ILE A 66 -12.02 -0.53 12.33
CA ILE A 66 -11.77 0.29 11.13
C ILE A 66 -12.30 1.71 11.31
N GLN A 67 -13.50 1.85 11.87
CA GLN A 67 -14.09 3.16 12.17
C GLN A 67 -13.21 3.94 13.15
N GLU A 68 -12.76 3.30 14.23
CA GLU A 68 -11.86 3.90 15.21
C GLU A 68 -10.56 4.39 14.57
N LEU A 69 -9.86 3.53 13.83
CA LEU A 69 -8.59 3.87 13.19
C LEU A 69 -8.75 4.96 12.12
N ALA A 70 -9.82 4.90 11.33
CA ALA A 70 -10.12 5.95 10.37
C ALA A 70 -10.44 7.29 11.07
N ALA A 71 -11.13 7.26 12.21
CA ALA A 71 -11.41 8.46 12.99
C ALA A 71 -10.15 9.11 13.54
N ILE A 72 -9.15 8.32 13.98
CA ILE A 72 -7.83 8.83 14.39
C ILE A 72 -7.14 9.54 13.22
N LEU A 73 -7.27 9.01 11.99
CA LEU A 73 -6.70 9.62 10.79
C LEU A 73 -7.51 10.82 10.25
N ALA A 74 -8.72 11.05 10.76
CA ALA A 74 -9.61 12.05 10.18
C ALA A 74 -9.07 13.47 10.36
N GLU A 75 -8.65 13.84 11.57
CA GLU A 75 -8.09 15.16 11.87
C GLU A 75 -6.79 15.45 11.10
N PRO A 76 -5.75 14.58 11.15
CA PRO A 76 -4.49 14.87 10.45
C PRO A 76 -4.68 14.97 8.94
N LEU A 77 -5.58 14.16 8.36
CA LEU A 77 -5.90 14.19 6.93
C LEU A 77 -6.95 15.25 6.55
N ARG A 78 -7.42 16.09 7.49
CA ARG A 78 -8.46 17.12 7.27
C ARG A 78 -9.76 16.55 6.68
N ILE A 79 -10.14 15.36 7.11
CA ILE A 79 -11.33 14.63 6.71
C ILE A 79 -12.44 14.81 7.75
N PRO A 80 -13.70 15.07 7.35
CA PRO A 80 -14.82 15.00 8.27
C PRO A 80 -14.99 13.58 8.86
N ALA A 81 -15.09 13.46 10.19
CA ALA A 81 -15.13 12.17 10.90
C ALA A 81 -16.19 11.19 10.33
N GLY A 82 -17.37 11.68 9.95
CA GLY A 82 -18.44 10.86 9.36
C GLY A 82 -18.12 10.25 7.98
N LYS A 83 -17.04 10.69 7.33
CA LYS A 83 -16.57 10.19 6.03
C LYS A 83 -15.19 9.54 6.10
N ALA A 84 -14.65 9.35 7.30
CA ALA A 84 -13.26 8.95 7.51
C ALA A 84 -12.88 7.66 6.77
N VAL A 85 -13.66 6.59 6.95
CA VAL A 85 -13.38 5.28 6.33
C VAL A 85 -13.35 5.38 4.80
N ALA A 86 -14.37 6.00 4.20
CA ALA A 86 -14.47 6.14 2.75
C ALA A 86 -13.33 6.99 2.16
N GLN A 87 -12.99 8.09 2.83
CA GLN A 87 -11.92 8.99 2.41
C GLN A 87 -10.53 8.36 2.54
N VAL A 88 -10.25 7.67 3.65
CA VAL A 88 -8.98 6.94 3.84
C VAL A 88 -8.81 5.86 2.77
N ASN A 89 -9.86 5.08 2.49
CA ASN A 89 -9.82 4.08 1.41
C ASN A 89 -9.64 4.73 0.03
N GLY A 90 -10.26 5.89 -0.22
CA GLY A 90 -10.07 6.65 -1.46
C GLY A 90 -8.64 7.16 -1.64
N ILE A 91 -8.03 7.66 -0.58
CA ILE A 91 -6.60 8.06 -0.57
C ILE A 91 -5.71 6.86 -0.84
N ALA A 92 -5.94 5.73 -0.15
CA ALA A 92 -5.19 4.50 -0.38
C ALA A 92 -5.27 4.04 -1.85
N ARG A 93 -6.44 4.16 -2.48
CA ARG A 93 -6.60 3.83 -3.91
C ARG A 93 -5.86 4.77 -4.84
N ASN A 94 -5.84 6.07 -4.55
CA ASN A 94 -5.06 7.02 -5.32
C ASN A 94 -3.55 6.74 -5.22
N LEU A 95 -3.07 6.33 -4.04
CA LEU A 95 -1.67 5.95 -3.81
C LEU A 95 -1.25 4.68 -4.57
N LEU A 96 -2.19 3.75 -4.81
CA LEU A 96 -1.90 2.51 -5.53
C LEU A 96 -1.69 2.74 -7.04
N GLY A 97 -2.13 3.88 -7.58
CA GLY A 97 -2.05 4.24 -8.99
C GLY A 97 -3.11 3.57 -9.88
N PRO A 98 -3.26 4.01 -11.14
CA PRO A 98 -4.13 3.34 -12.11
C PRO A 98 -3.60 1.91 -12.38
N ARG A 99 -4.52 0.95 -12.48
CA ARG A 99 -4.21 -0.41 -12.90
C ARG A 99 -3.93 -0.49 -14.40
#